data_AF-A0A2E0KIE3-F1
#
_entry.id   AF-A0A2E0KIE3-F1
#
_cell.length_a   1.000
_cell.length_b   1.000
_cell.length_c   1.000
_cell.angle_alpha   90.00
_cell.angle_beta   90.00
_cell.angle_gamma   90.00
#
_symmetry.space_group_name_H-M   'P 1'
#
loop_
_entity.id
_entity.type
_entity.pdbx_description
1 polymer ?
#
loop_
_entity_poly.entity_id
_entity_poly.type
_entity_poly.pdbx_seq_one_letter_code
_entity_poly.pdbx_strand_id
1 'polypeptide(L)'
;MNPTDKASLSIVGVSLFLIVMVGFFFEEKGIFGIQNPTSYLIVTISIEETVSGERNIVVYEDDGENKVNNNFSSLSTVSIMNNYVEKGYEVTNVFEEKVFSEKIEKTIRTVWFKK
;
A
#
# COMPACT_ATOMS: atom_id res chain seq x y z
N MET A 1 6.51 10.58 60.29
CA MET A 1 5.64 10.23 59.15
C MET A 1 4.65 9.20 59.65
N ASN A 2 3.35 9.52 59.63
CA ASN A 2 2.34 8.65 60.23
C ASN A 2 2.15 7.37 59.39
N PRO A 3 1.68 6.27 59.99
CA PRO A 3 1.44 5.01 59.27
C PRO A 3 0.51 5.18 58.07
N THR A 4 -0.48 6.08 58.19
CA THR A 4 -1.42 6.45 57.13
C THR A 4 -0.73 7.11 55.94
N ASP A 5 0.29 7.95 56.19
CA ASP A 5 1.07 8.63 55.14
C ASP A 5 1.96 7.65 54.37
N LYS A 6 2.41 6.57 55.03
CA LYS A 6 3.18 5.50 54.37
C LYS A 6 2.29 4.62 53.49
N ALA A 7 1.08 4.30 53.97
CA ALA A 7 0.11 3.52 53.21
C ALA A 7 -0.37 4.29 51.95
N SER A 8 -0.66 5.59 52.09
CA SER A 8 -1.06 6.43 50.95
C SER A 8 0.05 6.56 49.91
N LEU A 9 1.31 6.77 50.34
CA LEU A 9 2.46 6.81 49.44
C LEU A 9 2.62 5.50 48.65
N SER A 10 2.44 4.36 49.31
CA SER A 10 2.52 3.04 48.66
C SER A 10 1.43 2.84 47.61
N ILE A 11 0.20 3.26 47.90
CA ILE A 11 -0.93 3.15 46.97
C ILE A 11 -0.71 4.01 45.73
N VAL A 12 -0.22 5.24 45.91
CA VAL A 12 0.09 6.14 44.80
C VAL A 12 1.22 5.57 43.94
N GLY A 13 2.26 5.02 44.55
CA GLY A 13 3.37 4.39 43.82
C GLY A 13 2.93 3.18 42.99
N VAL A 14 2.12 2.29 43.56
CA VAL A 14 1.58 1.12 42.84
C VAL A 14 0.65 1.54 41.71
N SER A 15 -0.20 2.54 41.95
CA SER A 15 -1.11 3.07 40.92
C SER A 15 -0.35 3.68 39.75
N LEU A 16 0.71 4.46 40.02
CA LEU A 16 1.57 5.04 38.99
C LEU A 16 2.28 3.96 38.18
N PHE A 17 2.83 2.94 38.85
CA PHE A 17 3.47 1.81 38.19
C PHE A 17 2.50 1.07 37.25
N LEU A 18 1.26 0.82 37.69
CA LEU A 18 0.25 0.19 36.86
C LEU A 18 -0.12 1.02 35.62
N ILE A 19 -0.29 2.34 35.77
CA ILE A 19 -0.59 3.24 34.64
C ILE A 19 0.55 3.19 33.60
N VAL A 20 1.81 3.25 34.03
CA VAL A 20 2.97 3.19 33.13
C VAL A 20 3.07 1.83 32.45
N MET A 21 2.93 0.73 33.19
CA MET A 21 2.92 -0.62 32.63
C MET A 21 1.82 -0.82 31.60
N VAL A 22 0.60 -0.37 31.89
CA VAL A 22 -0.53 -0.46 30.96
C VAL A 22 -0.28 0.37 29.71
N GLY A 23 0.25 1.59 29.85
CA GLY A 23 0.65 2.42 28.71
C GLY A 23 1.70 1.74 27.83
N PHE A 24 2.74 1.17 28.45
CA PHE A 24 3.79 0.44 27.74
C PHE A 24 3.24 -0.80 27.02
N PHE A 25 2.37 -1.58 27.65
CA PHE A 25 1.71 -2.73 27.02
C PHE A 25 0.81 -2.32 25.85
N PHE A 26 0.14 -1.16 25.92
CA PHE A 26 -0.66 -0.66 24.81
C PHE A 26 0.20 -0.19 23.62
N GLU A 27 1.36 0.39 23.89
CA GLU A 27 2.35 0.79 22.89
C GLU A 27 3.00 -0.44 22.23
N GLU A 28 3.49 -1.39 23.02
CA GLU A 28 4.14 -2.62 22.54
C GLU A 28 3.17 -3.50 21.72
N LYS A 29 1.91 -3.60 22.15
CA LYS A 29 0.89 -4.36 21.41
C LYS A 29 0.28 -3.58 20.25
N GLY A 30 0.70 -2.34 20.00
CA GLY A 30 0.17 -1.51 18.93
C GLY A 30 -1.35 -1.35 19.01
N ILE A 31 -1.92 -1.29 20.21
CA ILE A 31 -3.38 -1.12 20.40
C ILE A 31 -3.79 0.31 20.02
N PHE A 32 -2.88 1.27 20.18
CA PHE A 32 -2.93 2.59 19.53
C PHE A 32 -2.08 2.61 18.26
N GLY A 33 -2.07 1.49 17.53
CA GLY A 33 -1.06 1.13 16.54
C GLY A 33 -0.66 2.30 15.66
N ILE A 34 0.63 2.33 15.32
CA ILE A 34 1.10 3.05 14.14
C ILE A 34 0.24 2.49 13.00
N GLN A 35 -0.79 3.24 12.62
CA GLN A 35 -1.51 3.00 11.39
C GLN A 35 -0.49 3.32 10.33
N ASN A 36 0.26 2.30 9.89
CA ASN A 36 1.00 2.41 8.66
C ASN A 36 -0.03 2.85 7.63
N PRO A 37 0.14 4.05 7.03
CA PRO A 37 -0.80 4.50 6.04
C PRO A 37 -0.91 3.39 5.01
N THR A 38 -2.15 2.99 4.71
CA THR A 38 -2.41 2.01 3.66
C THR A 38 -1.61 2.39 2.43
N SER A 39 -0.73 1.49 1.99
CA SER A 39 0.11 1.76 0.83
C SER A 39 -0.75 1.50 -0.40
N TYR A 40 -1.00 2.55 -1.17
CA TYR A 40 -1.69 2.45 -2.44
C TYR A 40 -0.65 2.44 -3.56
N LEU A 41 -0.88 1.59 -4.55
CA LEU A 41 -0.05 1.52 -5.75
C LEU A 41 -0.98 1.51 -6.96
N ILE A 42 -0.83 2.49 -7.85
CA ILE A 42 -1.57 2.53 -9.11
C ILE A 42 -0.62 2.07 -10.21
N VAL A 43 -0.99 1.00 -10.89
CA VAL A 43 -0.22 0.44 -12.01
C VAL A 43 -1.00 0.66 -13.30
N THR A 44 -0.48 1.46 -14.21
CA THR A 44 -1.07 1.68 -15.53
C THR A 44 -0.27 0.95 -16.59
N ILE A 45 -0.90 -0.01 -17.26
CA ILE A 45 -0.33 -0.82 -18.33
C ILE A 45 -0.87 -0.29 -19.65
N SER A 46 -0.03 0.39 -20.41
CA SER A 46 -0.34 0.87 -21.76
C SER A 46 0.19 -0.13 -22.78
N ILE A 47 -0.69 -0.70 -23.58
CA ILE A 47 -0.37 -1.59 -24.70
C ILE A 47 -0.71 -0.83 -25.97
N GLU A 48 0.28 -0.65 -26.83
CA GLU A 48 0.12 -0.04 -28.13
C GLU A 48 0.50 -1.06 -29.19
N GLU A 49 -0.43 -1.33 -30.11
CA GLU A 49 -0.24 -2.23 -31.23
C GLU A 49 -0.41 -1.44 -32.53
N THR A 50 0.64 -1.45 -33.35
CA THR A 50 0.66 -0.73 -34.63
C THR A 50 0.21 -1.66 -35.76
N VAL A 51 -0.24 -1.09 -36.88
CA VAL A 51 -0.64 -1.87 -38.07
C VAL A 51 0.49 -2.74 -38.63
N SER A 52 1.75 -2.42 -38.32
CA SER A 52 2.92 -3.23 -38.67
C SER A 52 3.15 -4.45 -37.77
N GLY A 53 2.28 -4.66 -36.76
CA GLY A 53 2.37 -5.77 -35.80
C GLY A 53 3.41 -5.55 -34.70
N GLU A 54 3.96 -4.35 -34.57
CA GLU A 54 4.83 -4.02 -33.44
C GLU A 54 3.96 -3.76 -32.21
N ARG A 55 4.25 -4.50 -31.13
CA ARG A 55 3.55 -4.38 -29.86
C ARG A 55 4.48 -3.76 -28.82
N ASN A 56 4.08 -2.63 -28.27
CA ASN A 56 4.80 -1.93 -27.22
C ASN A 56 3.97 -1.96 -25.93
N ILE A 57 4.56 -2.42 -24.83
CA ILE A 57 3.92 -2.44 -23.51
C ILE A 57 4.75 -1.59 -22.56
N VAL A 58 4.13 -0.54 -22.05
CA VAL A 58 4.72 0.36 -21.05
C VAL A 58 3.91 0.25 -19.77
N VAL A 59 4.61 0.00 -18.67
CA VAL A 59 4.01 -0.07 -17.33
C VAL A 59 4.43 1.15 -16.55
N TYR A 60 3.47 1.90 -16.04
CA TYR A 60 3.65 3.04 -15.16
C TYR A 60 3.26 2.67 -13.75
N GLU A 61 4.13 2.93 -12.78
CA GLU A 61 3.88 2.73 -11.36
C GLU A 61 3.79 4.09 -10.66
N ASP A 62 2.74 4.31 -9.89
CA ASP A 62 2.54 5.48 -9.03
C ASP A 62 2.21 5.01 -7.60
N ASP A 63 3.10 5.33 -6.67
CA ASP A 63 3.02 4.98 -5.24
C ASP A 63 2.38 6.09 -4.38
N GLY A 64 1.86 7.15 -5.02
CA GLY A 64 1.28 8.32 -4.34
C GLY A 64 2.32 9.32 -3.82
N GLU A 65 3.63 9.04 -3.93
CA GLU A 65 4.71 9.97 -3.56
C GLU A 65 5.14 10.88 -4.73
N ASN A 66 4.34 10.98 -5.79
CA ASN A 66 4.67 11.65 -7.06
C ASN A 66 5.88 11.03 -7.79
N LYS A 67 6.15 9.74 -7.57
CA LYS A 67 7.17 9.00 -8.33
C LYS A 67 6.47 8.16 -9.38
N VAL A 68 6.62 8.56 -10.64
CA VAL A 68 6.17 7.76 -11.79
C VAL A 68 7.37 7.05 -12.38
N ASN A 69 7.41 5.73 -12.24
CA ASN A 69 8.42 4.89 -12.90
C ASN A 69 7.80 4.24 -14.13
N ASN A 70 8.50 4.26 -15.27
CA ASN A 70 8.08 3.57 -16.48
C ASN A 70 9.01 2.40 -16.80
N ASN A 71 8.43 1.22 -17.01
CA ASN A 71 9.17 0.02 -17.41
C ASN A 71 8.60 -0.54 -18.70
N PHE A 72 9.47 -0.83 -19.67
CA PHE A 72 9.09 -1.60 -20.86
C PHE A 72 8.96 -3.06 -20.48
N SER A 73 7.87 -3.69 -20.88
CA SER A 73 7.60 -5.08 -20.56
C SER A 73 7.30 -5.87 -21.83
N SER A 74 7.77 -7.11 -21.89
CA SER A 74 7.31 -8.10 -22.86
C SER A 74 6.25 -9.03 -22.29
N LEU A 75 5.91 -8.86 -21.01
CA LEU A 75 4.99 -9.72 -20.28
C LEU A 75 3.53 -9.41 -20.63
N SER A 76 2.68 -10.43 -20.53
CA SER A 76 1.24 -10.23 -20.62
C SER A 76 0.72 -9.36 -19.47
N THR A 77 -0.38 -8.66 -19.70
CA THR A 77 -1.05 -7.85 -18.65
C THR A 77 -1.37 -8.67 -17.41
N VAL A 78 -1.75 -9.94 -17.58
CA VAL A 78 -2.05 -10.85 -16.47
C VAL A 78 -0.78 -11.16 -15.67
N SER A 79 0.32 -11.45 -16.35
CA SER A 79 1.62 -11.69 -15.70
C SER A 79 2.10 -10.46 -14.93
N ILE A 80 1.94 -9.26 -15.49
CA ILE A 80 2.28 -8.01 -14.81
C ILE A 80 1.46 -7.84 -13.53
N MET A 81 0.15 -8.08 -13.57
CA MET A 81 -0.70 -7.98 -12.38
C MET A 81 -0.34 -9.03 -11.33
N ASN A 82 -0.12 -10.29 -11.74
CA ASN A 82 0.23 -11.38 -10.82
C ASN A 82 1.53 -11.08 -10.05
N ASN A 83 2.52 -10.44 -10.67
CA ASN A 83 3.74 -10.04 -9.99
C ASN A 83 3.48 -9.12 -8.77
N TYR A 84 2.45 -8.26 -8.81
CA TYR A 84 2.09 -7.42 -7.67
C TYR A 84 1.32 -8.19 -6.61
N VAL A 85 0.45 -9.12 -7.01
CA VAL A 85 -0.25 -10.01 -6.08
C VAL A 85 0.74 -10.90 -5.31
N GLU A 86 1.75 -11.44 -5.98
CA GLU A 86 2.83 -12.22 -5.34
C GLU A 86 3.66 -11.38 -4.36
N LYS A 87 3.75 -10.06 -4.57
CA LYS A 87 4.39 -9.11 -3.64
C LYS A 87 3.49 -8.72 -2.46
N GLY A 88 2.30 -9.31 -2.35
CA GLY A 88 1.35 -9.11 -1.26
C GLY A 88 0.46 -7.88 -1.42
N TYR A 89 0.26 -7.39 -2.65
CA TYR A 89 -0.75 -6.36 -2.92
C TYR A 89 -2.10 -7.01 -3.27
N GLU A 90 -3.18 -6.38 -2.81
CA GLU A 90 -4.56 -6.75 -3.16
C GLU A 90 -5.09 -5.84 -4.26
N VAL A 91 -5.71 -6.43 -5.29
CA VAL A 91 -6.37 -5.68 -6.37
C VAL A 91 -7.67 -5.06 -5.83
N THR A 92 -7.75 -3.74 -5.85
CA THR A 92 -8.91 -2.98 -5.37
C THR A 92 -9.83 -2.58 -6.53
N ASN A 93 -9.26 -2.12 -7.65
CA ASN A 93 -10.02 -1.69 -8.81
C ASN A 93 -9.25 -1.95 -10.11
N VAL A 94 -9.96 -2.20 -11.19
CA VAL A 94 -9.41 -2.37 -12.54
C VAL A 94 -10.25 -1.53 -13.49
N PHE A 95 -9.59 -0.58 -14.13
CA PHE A 95 -10.14 0.24 -15.20
C PHE A 95 -9.47 -0.13 -16.52
N GLU A 96 -10.25 -0.24 -17.59
CA GLU A 96 -9.75 -0.50 -18.94
C GLU A 96 -10.34 0.51 -19.91
N GLU A 97 -9.48 1.13 -20.69
CA GLU A 97 -9.82 2.04 -21.77
C GLU A 97 -9.18 1.54 -23.06
N LYS A 98 -9.98 1.50 -24.13
CA LYS A 98 -9.50 1.15 -25.47
C LYS A 98 -9.68 2.34 -26.38
N VAL A 99 -8.59 2.76 -26.99
CA VAL A 99 -8.55 3.84 -27.97
C VAL A 99 -8.18 3.22 -29.31
N PHE A 100 -9.10 3.31 -30.25
CA PHE A 100 -8.91 2.84 -31.62
C PHE A 100 -8.70 4.05 -32.52
N SER A 101 -7.65 4.01 -33.34
CA SER A 101 -7.38 4.96 -34.42
C SER A 101 -7.07 4.19 -35.70
N GLU A 102 -7.10 4.86 -36.86
CA GLU A 102 -6.86 4.25 -38.17
C GLU A 102 -5.52 3.50 -38.28
N LYS A 103 -4.56 3.81 -37.40
CA LYS A 103 -3.19 3.26 -37.46
C LYS A 103 -2.71 2.62 -36.15
N ILE A 104 -3.47 2.78 -35.07
CA ILE A 104 -3.01 2.43 -33.72
C ILE A 104 -4.19 1.86 -32.93
N GLU A 105 -4.00 0.68 -32.37
CA GLU A 105 -4.85 0.13 -31.31
C GLU A 105 -4.13 0.30 -29.97
N LYS A 106 -4.69 1.13 -29.09
CA LYS A 106 -4.12 1.38 -27.76
C LYS A 106 -5.06 0.90 -26.68
N THR A 107 -4.61 -0.04 -25.87
CA THR A 107 -5.32 -0.50 -24.67
C THR A 107 -4.59 0.00 -23.43
N ILE A 108 -5.27 0.79 -22.61
CA ILE A 108 -4.77 1.28 -21.33
C ILE A 108 -5.52 0.52 -20.24
N ARG A 109 -4.79 -0.17 -19.37
CA ARG A 109 -5.37 -0.84 -18.20
C ARG A 109 -4.75 -0.27 -16.93
N THR A 110 -5.56 0.36 -16.09
CA THR A 110 -5.14 0.90 -14.81
C THR A 110 -5.65 0.03 -13.68
N VAL A 111 -4.72 -0.47 -12.85
CA VAL A 111 -5.01 -1.37 -11.73
C VAL A 111 -4.63 -0.67 -10.44
N TRP A 112 -5.55 -0.66 -9.49
CA TRP A 112 -5.36 -0.05 -8.18
C TRP A 112 -5.07 -1.16 -7.19
N PHE A 113 -3.92 -1.08 -6.55
CA PHE A 113 -3.45 -2.01 -5.55
C PHE A 113 -3.44 -1.39 -4.17
N LYS A 114 -3.68 -2.23 -3.17
CA LYS A 114 -3.66 -1.87 -1.75
C LYS A 114 -2.77 -2.85 -0.99
N LYS A 115 -1.99 -2.34 -0.04
CA LYS A 115 -1.15 -3.12 0.88
C LYS A 115 -1.17 -2.54 2.28
#